data_AF-B7PAJ3-F1
#
_entry.id   AF-B7PAJ3-F1
#
_cell.length_a   1.000
_cell.length_b   1.000
_cell.length_c   1.000
_cell.angle_alpha   90.00
_cell.angle_beta   90.00
_cell.angle_gamma   90.00
#
_symmetry.space_group_name_H-M   'P 1'
#
loop_
_entity.id
_entity.type
_entity.pdbx_description
1 polymer ?
#
loop_
_entity_poly.entity_id
_entity_poly.type
_entity_poly.pdbx_seq_one_letter_code
_entity_poly.pdbx_strand_id
1 'polypeptide(L)' 'LNVKEIEDSLYQDRKHGSSIVVQESNGYVQVTGILTDTLSIEPVLSNTRSKDGIVAHLIS' A
#
# COMPACT_ATOMS: atom_id res chain seq x y z
N LEU A 1 16.96 1.29 0.55
CA LEU A 1 15.84 0.70 1.30
C LEU A 1 16.41 0.07 2.55
N ASN A 2 15.97 0.51 3.74
CA ASN A 2 16.35 -0.13 4.99
C ASN A 2 15.45 -1.35 5.22
N VAL A 3 16.02 -2.53 5.45
CA VAL A 3 15.24 -3.78 5.65
C VAL A 3 14.26 -3.63 6.81
N LYS A 4 14.66 -2.94 7.87
CA LYS A 4 13.81 -2.70 9.04
C LYS A 4 12.58 -1.85 8.70
N GLU A 5 12.72 -0.86 7.83
CA GLU A 5 11.57 -0.05 7.38
C GLU A 5 10.56 -0.87 6.57
N ILE A 6 11.03 -1.89 5.85
CA ILE A 6 10.17 -2.81 5.10
C ILE A 6 9.40 -3.69 6.08
N GLU A 7 10.06 -4.25 7.09
CA GLU A 7 9.41 -5.10 8.11
C GLU A 7 8.37 -4.32 8.91
N ASP A 8 8.69 -3.08 9.29
CA ASP A 8 7.79 -2.21 10.05
C ASP A 8 6.53 -1.80 9.23
N SER A 9 6.57 -1.90 7.90
CA SER A 9 5.47 -1.50 7.00
C SER A 9 4.73 -2.67 6.34
N LEU A 10 5.19 -3.92 6.54
CA LEU A 10 4.69 -5.11 5.86
C LEU A 10 3.72 -5.90 6.75
N TYR A 11 2.49 -6.03 6.26
CA TYR A 11 1.43 -6.81 6.89
C TYR A 11 1.12 -8.03 6.03
N GLN A 12 1.08 -9.22 6.65
CA GLN A 12 0.85 -10.47 5.96
C GLN A 12 -0.27 -11.27 6.61
N ASP A 13 -1.15 -11.82 5.77
CA ASP A 13 -2.07 -12.88 6.15
C ASP A 13 -1.74 -14.13 5.34
N ARG A 14 -0.96 -15.02 5.96
CA ARG A 14 -0.54 -16.28 5.32
C ARG A 14 -1.69 -17.26 5.08
N LYS A 15 -2.79 -17.17 5.84
CA LYS A 15 -3.93 -18.06 5.67
C LYS A 15 -4.67 -17.73 4.39
N HIS A 16 -4.78 -16.44 4.06
CA HIS A 16 -5.51 -15.96 2.88
C HIS A 16 -4.59 -15.54 1.73
N GLY A 17 -3.26 -15.67 1.89
CA GLY A 17 -2.28 -15.35 0.85
C GLY A 17 -2.11 -13.84 0.60
N SER A 18 -2.47 -13.01 1.58
CA SER A 18 -2.46 -11.56 1.44
C SER A 18 -1.14 -10.97 1.94
N SER A 19 -0.66 -9.92 1.27
CA SER A 19 0.54 -9.19 1.65
C SER A 19 0.38 -7.72 1.26
N ILE A 20 0.44 -6.84 2.25
CA ILE A 20 0.19 -5.40 2.10
C ILE A 20 1.35 -4.61 2.70
N VAL A 21 1.82 -3.61 1.98
CA VAL A 21 2.77 -2.61 2.45
C VAL A 21 2.02 -1.31 2.71
N VAL A 22 2.20 -0.76 3.91
CA VAL A 22 1.60 0.50 4.34
C VAL A 22 2.70 1.51 4.62
N GLN A 23 2.76 2.57 3.82
CA GLN A 23 3.76 3.63 3.96
C GLN A 23 3.07 4.91 4.38
N GLU A 24 3.55 5.53 5.46
CA GLU A 24 3.09 6.83 5.91
C GLU A 24 4.12 7.91 5.57
N SER A 25 3.67 9.02 5.00
CA SER A 25 4.51 10.19 4.73
C SER A 25 3.69 11.46 4.88
N ASN A 26 4.18 12.40 5.69
CA ASN A 26 3.53 13.69 5.95
C ASN A 26 2.08 13.55 6.48
N GLY A 27 1.81 12.52 7.29
CA GLY A 27 0.47 12.23 7.82
C GLY A 27 -0.48 11.57 6.82
N TYR A 28 0.02 11.16 5.65
CA TYR A 28 -0.75 10.50 4.61
C TYR A 28 -0.29 9.07 4.38
N VAL A 29 -1.26 8.17 4.25
CA VAL A 29 -1.02 6.75 4.05
C VAL A 29 -1.08 6.39 2.57
N GLN A 30 -0.13 5.55 2.15
CA GLN A 30 -0.11 4.88 0.85
C GLN A 30 -0.08 3.37 1.09
N VAL A 31 -1.00 2.67 0.44
CA VAL A 31 -1.13 1.22 0.53
C VAL A 31 -0.79 0.58 -0.81
N THR A 32 -0.10 -0.55 -0.80
CA THR A 32 0.16 -1.37 -1.99
C THR A 32 0.18 -2.84 -1.60
N GLY A 33 -0.39 -3.71 -2.43
CA GLY A 33 -0.16 -5.14 -2.30
C GLY A 33 -1.30 -6.01 -2.83
N ILE A 34 -1.26 -7.26 -2.40
CA ILE A 34 -2.12 -8.35 -2.88
C ILE A 34 -3.05 -8.75 -1.73
N LEU A 35 -4.36 -8.79 -2.00
CA LEU A 35 -5.40 -9.18 -1.06
C LEU A 35 -5.80 -10.65 -1.27
N THR A 36 -5.89 -11.09 -2.52
CA THR A 36 -6.10 -12.49 -2.93
C THR A 36 -5.34 -12.80 -4.23
N ASP A 37 -5.49 -13.99 -4.77
CA ASP A 37 -4.96 -14.36 -6.10
C ASP A 37 -5.53 -13.54 -7.28
N THR A 38 -6.63 -12.84 -7.04
CA THR A 38 -7.44 -12.12 -8.04
C THR A 38 -7.76 -10.70 -7.62
N LEU A 39 -7.28 -10.23 -6.46
CA LEU A 39 -7.57 -8.92 -5.91
C LEU A 39 -6.31 -8.26 -5.36
N SER A 40 -6.11 -7.01 -5.76
CA SER A 40 -4.95 -6.19 -5.43
C SER A 40 -5.34 -4.74 -5.18
N ILE A 41 -4.43 -4.01 -4.54
CA ILE A 41 -4.54 -2.57 -4.31
C ILE A 41 -3.21 -1.91 -4.71
N GLU A 42 -3.29 -0.88 -5.55
CA GLU A 42 -2.11 -0.13 -5.97
C GLU A 42 -2.40 1.37 -6.06
N PRO A 43 -1.42 2.23 -5.76
CA PRO A 43 -1.56 3.67 -5.91
C PRO A 43 -1.52 4.07 -7.38
N VAL A 44 -2.38 5.00 -7.78
CA VAL A 44 -2.35 5.59 -9.13
C VAL A 44 -1.28 6.68 -9.17
N LEU A 45 -0.04 6.29 -9.50
CA LEU A 45 1.15 7.16 -9.46
C LEU A 45 1.15 8.30 -10.48
N SER A 46 0.31 8.24 -11.52
CA SER A 46 0.16 9.32 -12.50
C SER A 46 -0.58 10.54 -11.94
N ASN A 47 -1.24 10.40 -10.78
CA ASN A 47 -1.98 11.48 -10.15
C ASN A 47 -1.11 12.16 -9.08
N THR A 48 -1.07 13.48 -9.13
CA THR A 48 -0.55 14.26 -7.99
C THR A 48 -1.43 13.98 -6.79
N ARG A 49 -0.83 13.90 -5.59
CA ARG A 49 -1.60 13.85 -4.34
C ARG A 49 -2.64 14.98 -4.33
N SER A 50 -3.83 14.69 -3.80
CA SER A 50 -4.84 15.72 -3.57
C SER A 50 -4.32 16.82 -2.64
N LYS A 51 -5.04 17.93 -2.53
CA LYS A 51 -4.70 19.02 -1.58
C LYS A 51 -4.62 18.51 -0.13
N ASP A 52 -5.39 17.48 0.18
CA ASP A 52 -5.41 16.80 1.47
C ASP A 52 -4.48 15.58 1.48
N GLY A 53 -3.47 15.51 0.60
CA GLY A 53 -2.44 14.48 0.55
C GLY A 53 -2.89 13.06 0.21
N ILE A 54 -4.18 12.84 -0.04
CA ILE A 54 -4.75 11.54 -0.44
C ILE A 54 -4.23 11.15 -1.83
N VAL A 55 -3.82 9.88 -1.97
CA VAL A 55 -3.48 9.23 -3.25
C VAL A 55 -4.66 8.37 -3.66
N ALA A 56 -5.04 8.40 -4.94
CA ALA A 56 -6.05 7.50 -5.46
C ALA A 56 -5.48 6.08 -5.60
N HIS A 57 -6.30 5.07 -5.34
CA HIS A 57 -5.93 3.67 -5.49
C HIS A 57 -6.78 3.01 -6.56
N LEU A 58 -6.15 2.13 -7.33
CA LEU A 58 -6.84 1.16 -8.16
C LEU A 58 -7.03 -0.11 -7.33
N ILE A 59 -8.25 -0.64 -7.39
CA ILE A 59 -8.60 -1.96 -6.88
C ILE A 59 -8.93 -2.82 -8.09
N SER A 60 -8.21 -3.92 -8.25
CA SER A 60 -8.31 -4.81 -9.41
C SER A 60 -8.09 -6.26 -9.04
#